data_AF-A0A9D9MDU1-F1
#
_entry.id   AF-A0A9D9MDU1-F1
#
_cell.length_a   1.000
_cell.length_b   1.000
_cell.length_c   1.000
_cell.angle_alpha   90.00
_cell.angle_beta   90.00
_cell.angle_gamma   90.00
#
_symmetry.space_group_name_H-M   'P 1'
#
loop_
_entity.id
_entity.type
_entity.pdbx_description
1 polymer ?
#
loop_
_entity_poly.entity_id
_entity_poly.type
_entity_poly.pdbx_seq_one_letter_code
_entity_poly.pdbx_strand_id
1 'polypeptide(L)'
;AVLVKMIQNILIGFIAFFVALFFATSVNRKEGEKVGAGEIWYRFPKFIIGFFVASLVASFLIQPLAGADQVSAINKVLDQYKNWAFVLAFTSIGLDTNFKEIAKQMQGGKVLWLYIVGQFFNIALTLFAVWLLLSGKIFPVPSLS
;
A
#
# COMPACT_ATOMS: atom_id res chain seq x y z
N ALA A 1 1.75 -18.20 -0.38
CA ALA A 1 1.58 -17.19 -1.45
C ALA A 1 0.65 -16.04 -1.05
N VAL A 2 -0.59 -16.29 -0.62
CA VAL A 2 -1.58 -15.23 -0.29
C VAL A 2 -1.12 -14.34 0.88
N LEU A 3 -0.58 -14.92 1.97
CA LEU A 3 -0.08 -14.15 3.12
C LEU A 3 1.10 -13.25 2.76
N VAL A 4 2.08 -13.75 2.01
CA VAL A 4 3.23 -12.96 1.52
C VAL A 4 2.74 -11.81 0.64
N LYS A 5 1.77 -12.08 -0.25
CA LYS A 5 1.15 -11.06 -1.10
C LYS A 5 0.41 -9.99 -0.29
N MET A 6 -0.35 -10.37 0.74
CA MET A 6 -1.00 -9.42 1.63
C MET A 6 0.02 -8.57 2.38
N ILE A 7 1.05 -9.20 2.94
CA ILE A 7 2.13 -8.51 3.65
C ILE A 7 2.84 -7.53 2.72
N GLN A 8 3.17 -7.92 1.49
CA GLN A 8 3.76 -7.03 0.48
C GLN A 8 2.84 -5.85 0.14
N ASN A 9 1.55 -6.09 -0.10
CA ASN A 9 0.58 -5.03 -0.39
C ASN A 9 0.48 -4.02 0.77
N ILE A 10 0.50 -4.49 2.02
CA ILE A 10 0.47 -3.63 3.21
C ILE A 10 1.79 -2.87 3.37
N LEU A 11 2.93 -3.55 3.21
CA LEU A 11 4.28 -2.96 3.34
C LEU A 11 4.56 -1.90 2.29
N ILE A 12 4.08 -2.05 1.05
CA ILE A 12 4.24 -1.04 0.00
C ILE A 12 3.61 0.29 0.44
N GLY A 13 2.40 0.26 1.02
CA GLY A 13 1.73 1.45 1.55
C GLY A 13 2.53 2.11 2.68
N PHE A 14 3.08 1.30 3.59
CA PHE A 14 3.91 1.78 4.70
C PHE A 14 5.21 2.40 4.18
N ILE A 15 5.95 1.71 3.31
CA ILE A 15 7.21 2.20 2.73
C ILE A 15 6.97 3.50 1.94
N ALA A 16 5.95 3.53 1.08
CA ALA A 16 5.59 4.74 0.34
C ALA A 16 5.26 5.92 1.27
N PHE A 17 4.59 5.64 2.39
CA PHE A 17 4.31 6.63 3.42
C PHE A 17 5.57 7.17 4.09
N PHE A 18 6.50 6.31 4.54
CA PHE A 18 7.77 6.76 5.13
C PHE A 18 8.65 7.49 4.12
N VAL A 19 8.66 7.06 2.87
CA VAL A 19 9.37 7.75 1.78
C VAL A 19 8.74 9.12 1.53
N ALA A 20 7.42 9.24 1.50
CA ALA A 20 6.73 10.52 1.38
C ALA A 20 7.03 11.45 2.57
N LEU A 21 7.02 10.93 3.80
CA LEU A 21 7.42 11.68 4.99
C LEU A 21 8.89 12.12 4.92
N PHE A 22 9.80 11.21 4.55
CA PHE A 22 11.22 11.50 4.41
C PHE A 22 11.45 12.57 3.34
N PHE A 23 10.81 12.45 2.18
CA PHE A 23 10.95 13.41 1.08
C PHE A 23 10.32 14.77 1.42
N ALA A 24 9.16 14.77 2.10
CA ALA A 24 8.52 15.99 2.59
C ALA A 24 9.35 16.70 3.68
N THR A 25 10.11 15.96 4.49
CA THR A 25 10.93 16.49 5.59
C THR A 25 12.37 16.83 5.16
N SER A 26 12.92 16.11 4.18
CA SER A 26 14.33 16.19 3.78
C SER A 26 14.56 16.99 2.51
N VAL A 27 13.68 16.86 1.50
CA VAL A 27 13.93 17.42 0.14
C VAL A 27 13.21 18.74 -0.11
N ASN A 28 12.05 18.99 0.52
CA ASN A 28 11.38 20.30 0.49
C ASN A 28 11.90 21.27 1.58
N ARG A 29 13.20 21.23 1.90
CA ARG A 29 13.84 22.23 2.75
C ARG A 29 14.09 23.48 1.91
N LYS A 30 13.36 24.56 2.16
CA LYS A 30 13.83 25.89 1.76
C LYS A 30 15.12 26.15 2.55
N GLU A 31 16.20 26.51 1.85
CA GLU A 31 17.48 26.85 2.46
C GLU A 31 17.27 27.95 3.53
N GLY A 32 17.54 27.63 4.80
CA GLY A 32 17.61 28.62 5.88
C GLY A 32 16.65 28.44 7.07
N GLU A 33 15.56 27.66 6.98
CA GLU A 33 14.65 27.47 8.12
C GLU A 33 14.85 26.14 8.84
N LYS A 34 15.02 26.20 10.16
CA LYS A 34 14.99 25.03 11.04
C LYS A 34 13.57 24.45 11.00
N VAL A 35 13.43 23.27 10.41
CA VAL A 35 12.16 22.55 10.30
C VAL A 35 11.62 22.30 11.72
N GLY A 36 10.66 23.13 12.14
CA GLY A 36 10.02 23.02 13.44
C GLY A 36 9.09 21.80 13.47
N ALA A 37 8.88 21.23 14.67
CA ALA A 37 7.94 20.12 14.89
C ALA A 37 6.53 20.38 14.32
N GLY A 38 6.12 21.65 14.19
CA GLY A 38 4.85 22.06 13.59
C GLY A 38 4.75 21.82 12.06
N GLU A 39 5.86 21.92 11.33
CA GLU A 39 5.86 21.69 9.88
C GLU A 39 5.76 20.19 9.55
N ILE A 40 6.39 19.35 10.37
CA ILE A 40 6.23 17.89 10.33
C ILE A 40 4.77 17.52 10.57
N TRP A 41 4.10 18.15 11.54
CA TRP A 41 2.68 17.92 11.81
C TRP A 41 1.76 18.37 10.66
N TYR A 42 2.09 19.45 9.96
CA TYR A 42 1.30 19.92 8.81
C TYR A 42 1.42 18.98 7.60
N ARG A 43 2.62 18.43 7.38
CA ARG A 43 2.93 17.50 6.29
C ARG A 43 2.51 16.06 6.59
N PHE A 44 2.32 15.71 7.87
CA PHE A 44 1.89 14.39 8.28
C PHE A 44 0.49 14.08 7.73
N PRO A 45 0.30 12.93 7.05
CA PRO A 45 -1.01 12.47 6.60
C PRO A 45 -1.99 12.26 7.75
N LYS A 46 -2.78 13.30 8.04
CA LYS A 46 -3.76 13.35 9.16
C LYS A 46 -4.80 12.22 9.11
N PHE A 47 -5.01 11.61 7.94
CA PHE A 47 -5.83 10.40 7.77
C PHE A 47 -5.40 9.24 8.68
N ILE A 48 -4.11 9.09 8.96
CA ILE A 48 -3.60 7.99 9.79
C ILE A 48 -4.00 8.15 11.25
N ILE A 49 -3.99 9.38 11.77
CA ILE A 49 -4.46 9.66 13.12
C ILE A 49 -5.95 9.32 13.21
N GLY A 50 -6.73 9.70 12.19
CA GLY A 50 -8.15 9.33 12.09
C GLY A 50 -8.36 7.82 12.07
N PHE A 51 -7.59 7.08 11.27
CA PHE A 51 -7.64 5.62 11.23
C PHE A 51 -7.27 4.98 12.57
N PHE A 52 -6.22 5.50 13.23
CA PHE A 52 -5.77 5.00 14.52
C PHE A 52 -6.82 5.22 15.62
N VAL A 53 -7.39 6.43 15.69
CA VAL A 53 -8.47 6.75 16.64
C VAL A 53 -9.72 5.91 16.35
N ALA A 54 -10.12 5.80 15.08
CA ALA A 54 -11.26 4.96 14.70
C ALA A 54 -11.05 3.48 15.04
N SER A 55 -9.83 2.97 14.86
CA SER A 55 -9.44 1.62 15.26
C SER A 55 -9.57 1.42 16.77
N LEU A 56 -9.05 2.35 17.57
CA LEU A 56 -9.20 2.30 19.03
C LEU A 56 -10.67 2.36 19.46
N VAL A 57 -11.46 3.27 18.88
CA VAL A 57 -12.90 3.37 19.17
C VAL A 57 -13.62 2.07 18.79
N ALA A 58 -13.32 1.50 17.62
CA ALA A 58 -13.91 0.25 17.19
C ALA A 58 -13.55 -0.91 18.14
N SER A 59 -12.28 -1.02 18.54
CA SER A 59 -11.79 -2.09 19.41
C SER A 59 -12.22 -1.95 20.87
N PHE A 60 -12.19 -0.75 21.44
CA PHE A 60 -12.44 -0.52 22.87
C PHE A 60 -13.88 -0.12 23.21
N LEU A 61 -14.63 0.46 22.27
CA LEU A 61 -16.00 0.91 22.53
C LEU A 61 -17.02 0.09 21.76
N ILE A 62 -16.86 -0.08 20.44
CA ILE A 62 -17.88 -0.72 19.61
C ILE A 62 -17.91 -2.24 19.80
N GLN A 63 -16.74 -2.90 19.82
CA GLN A 63 -16.65 -4.34 20.01
C GLN A 63 -17.29 -4.84 21.32
N PRO A 64 -17.07 -4.20 22.50
CA PRO A 64 -17.77 -4.59 23.72
C PRO A 64 -19.24 -4.15 23.80
N LEU A 65 -19.66 -3.05 23.16
CA LEU A 65 -21.07 -2.60 23.19
C LEU A 65 -21.99 -3.37 22.22
N ALA A 66 -21.53 -3.62 21.00
CA ALA A 66 -22.34 -4.17 19.90
C ALA A 66 -22.12 -5.68 19.71
N GLY A 67 -21.07 -6.25 20.31
CA GLY A 67 -20.68 -7.63 20.09
C GLY A 67 -19.98 -7.83 18.74
N ALA A 68 -19.14 -8.88 18.66
CA ALA A 68 -18.28 -9.13 17.51
C ALA A 68 -19.06 -9.34 16.19
N ASP A 69 -20.27 -9.91 16.26
CA ASP A 69 -21.09 -10.21 15.09
C ASP A 69 -21.61 -8.95 14.39
N GLN A 70 -22.01 -7.92 15.16
CA GLN A 70 -22.51 -6.66 14.60
C GLN A 70 -21.36 -5.83 14.01
N VAL A 71 -20.20 -5.82 14.67
CA VAL A 71 -18.99 -5.19 14.13
C VAL A 71 -18.55 -5.87 12.82
N SER A 72 -18.63 -7.20 12.76
CA SER A 72 -18.36 -7.97 11.53
C SER A 72 -19.33 -7.61 10.40
N ALA A 73 -20.63 -7.50 10.70
CA ALA A 73 -21.64 -7.08 9.73
C ALA A 73 -21.39 -5.66 9.20
N ILE A 74 -21.04 -4.71 10.08
CA ILE A 74 -20.68 -3.34 9.69
C ILE A 74 -19.45 -3.35 8.79
N ASN A 75 -18.40 -4.11 9.15
CA ASN A 75 -17.20 -4.22 8.33
C ASN A 75 -17.49 -4.79 6.94
N LYS A 76 -18.36 -5.80 6.84
CA LYS A 76 -18.78 -6.37 5.55
C LYS A 76 -19.46 -5.34 4.66
N VAL A 77 -20.36 -4.54 5.24
CA VAL A 77 -21.03 -3.44 4.52
C VAL A 77 -20.02 -2.37 4.10
N LEU A 78 -19.12 -1.97 5.01
CA LEU A 78 -18.06 -1.00 4.71
C LEU A 78 -17.14 -1.48 3.59
N ASP A 79 -16.81 -2.76 3.53
CA ASP A 79 -15.99 -3.32 2.46
C ASP A 79 -16.70 -3.26 1.10
N GLN A 80 -18.01 -3.46 1.07
CA GLN A 80 -18.81 -3.26 -0.14
C GLN A 80 -18.81 -1.78 -0.57
N TYR A 81 -18.97 -0.84 0.36
CA TYR A 81 -18.88 0.60 0.07
C TYR A 81 -17.49 1.02 -0.44
N LYS A 82 -16.42 0.50 0.17
CA LYS A 82 -15.05 0.73 -0.31
C LYS A 82 -14.91 0.25 -1.75
N ASN A 83 -15.42 -0.94 -2.07
CA ASN A 83 -15.37 -1.48 -3.43
C ASN A 83 -16.11 -0.56 -4.42
N TRP A 84 -17.32 -0.12 -4.10
CA TRP A 84 -18.07 0.84 -4.92
C TRP A 84 -17.32 2.17 -5.10
N ALA A 85 -16.76 2.71 -4.02
CA ALA A 85 -15.97 3.94 -4.08
C ALA A 85 -14.72 3.77 -4.97
N PHE A 86 -14.03 2.63 -4.88
CA PHE A 86 -12.90 2.31 -5.75
C PHE A 86 -13.32 2.20 -7.22
N VAL A 87 -14.41 1.48 -7.51
CA VAL A 87 -14.92 1.34 -8.88
C VAL A 87 -15.27 2.71 -9.45
N LEU A 88 -16.02 3.53 -8.71
CA LEU A 88 -16.36 4.88 -9.13
C LEU A 88 -15.12 5.75 -9.33
N ALA A 89 -14.14 5.71 -8.43
CA ALA A 89 -12.89 6.45 -8.59
C ALA A 89 -12.12 6.02 -9.85
N PHE A 90 -11.99 4.72 -10.12
CA PHE A 90 -11.34 4.22 -11.33
C PHE A 90 -12.13 4.57 -12.60
N THR A 91 -13.46 4.55 -12.55
CA THR A 91 -14.30 5.01 -13.65
C THR A 91 -14.10 6.50 -13.90
N SER A 92 -14.11 7.35 -12.86
CA SER A 92 -13.84 8.78 -12.98
C SER A 92 -12.44 9.06 -13.54
N ILE A 93 -11.40 8.38 -13.03
CA ILE A 93 -10.03 8.49 -13.55
C ILE A 93 -10.01 8.07 -15.03
N GLY A 94 -10.66 6.97 -15.40
CA GLY A 94 -10.70 6.49 -16.79
C GLY A 94 -11.43 7.43 -17.75
N LEU A 95 -12.47 8.11 -17.29
CA LEU A 95 -13.23 9.10 -18.08
C LEU A 95 -12.47 10.44 -18.21
N ASP A 96 -11.75 10.86 -17.17
CA ASP A 96 -10.91 12.07 -17.18
C ASP A 96 -9.58 11.85 -17.93
N THR A 97 -9.14 10.59 -18.05
CA THR A 97 -7.90 10.24 -18.72
C THR A 97 -8.00 10.38 -20.23
N ASN A 98 -7.21 11.31 -20.79
CA ASN A 98 -7.03 11.42 -22.23
C ASN A 98 -6.06 10.32 -22.73
N PHE A 99 -6.62 9.22 -23.25
CA PHE A 99 -5.85 8.12 -23.83
C PHE A 99 -4.86 8.56 -24.91
N LYS A 100 -5.13 9.66 -25.62
CA LYS A 100 -4.22 10.22 -26.64
C LYS A 100 -3.00 10.88 -26.01
N GLU A 101 -3.13 11.52 -24.84
CA GLU A 101 -1.98 12.05 -24.08
C GLU A 101 -1.16 10.91 -23.47
N ILE A 102 -1.79 9.89 -22.90
CA ILE A 102 -1.06 8.70 -22.41
C ILE A 102 -0.30 8.02 -23.55
N ALA A 103 -0.94 7.83 -24.71
CA ALA A 103 -0.27 7.24 -25.88
C ALA A 103 0.92 8.10 -26.37
N LYS A 104 0.84 9.42 -26.21
CA LYS A 104 1.92 10.36 -26.57
C LYS A 104 3.03 10.38 -25.50
N GLN A 105 2.71 10.23 -24.22
CA GLN A 105 3.68 10.06 -23.13
C GLN A 105 4.35 8.67 -23.13
N MET A 106 3.67 7.66 -23.68
CA MET A 106 4.25 6.33 -23.96
C MET A 106 5.21 6.32 -25.17
N GLN A 107 5.60 7.49 -25.72
CA GLN A 107 6.55 7.54 -26.82
C GLN A 107 7.92 6.98 -26.40
N GLY A 108 8.30 5.87 -27.05
CA GLY A 108 9.65 5.31 -27.03
C GLY A 108 9.78 3.93 -26.38
N GLY A 109 8.70 3.32 -25.87
CA GLY A 109 8.73 1.94 -25.34
C GLY A 109 9.63 1.70 -24.13
N LYS A 110 10.47 2.67 -23.73
CA LYS A 110 11.43 2.59 -22.63
C LYS A 110 10.75 2.32 -21.29
N VAL A 111 9.60 2.94 -21.03
CA VAL A 111 8.83 2.71 -19.80
C VAL A 111 8.27 1.29 -19.76
N LEU A 112 7.76 0.80 -20.88
CA LEU A 112 7.25 -0.57 -21.00
C LEU A 112 8.38 -1.60 -20.83
N TRP A 113 9.54 -1.35 -21.45
CA TRP A 113 10.71 -2.21 -21.32
C TRP A 113 11.24 -2.24 -19.88
N LEU A 114 11.32 -1.09 -19.21
CA LEU A 114 11.73 -1.00 -17.81
C LEU A 114 10.77 -1.78 -16.89
N TYR A 115 9.46 -1.71 -17.18
CA TYR A 115 8.46 -2.49 -16.47
C TYR A 115 8.63 -3.99 -16.68
N ILE A 116 8.82 -4.44 -17.93
CA ILE A 116 9.02 -5.85 -18.26
C ILE A 116 10.28 -6.41 -17.59
N VAL A 117 11.40 -5.68 -17.68
CA VAL A 117 12.67 -6.07 -17.04
C VAL A 117 12.52 -6.10 -15.52
N GLY A 118 11.89 -5.08 -14.93
CA GLY A 118 11.64 -5.02 -13.49
C GLY A 118 10.75 -6.17 -13.00
N GLN A 119 9.69 -6.49 -13.74
CA GLN A 119 8.79 -7.59 -13.41
C GLN A 119 9.49 -8.94 -13.55
N PHE A 120 10.28 -9.13 -14.60
CA PHE A 120 11.08 -10.35 -14.79
C PHE A 120 12.11 -10.53 -13.67
N PHE A 121 12.79 -9.45 -13.29
CA PHE A 121 13.72 -9.45 -12.17
C PHE A 121 13.03 -9.78 -10.84
N ASN A 122 11.83 -9.23 -10.59
CA ASN A 122 11.05 -9.55 -9.39
C ASN A 122 10.65 -11.03 -9.34
N ILE A 123 10.21 -11.59 -10.47
CA ILE A 123 9.88 -13.02 -10.60
C ILE A 123 11.13 -13.87 -10.35
N ALA A 124 12.26 -13.52 -10.96
CA ALA A 124 13.53 -14.23 -10.79
C ALA A 124 14.01 -14.22 -9.32
N LEU A 125 13.96 -13.07 -8.65
CA LEU A 125 14.29 -12.97 -7.21
C LEU A 125 13.34 -13.79 -6.34
N THR A 126 12.04 -13.78 -6.65
CA THR A 126 11.05 -14.57 -5.91
C THR A 126 11.31 -16.07 -6.08
N LEU A 127 11.60 -16.53 -7.30
CA LEU A 127 11.98 -17.92 -7.56
C LEU A 127 13.28 -18.32 -6.88
N PHE A 128 14.29 -17.43 -6.90
CA PHE A 128 15.55 -17.66 -6.20
C PHE A 128 15.34 -17.75 -4.68
N ALA A 129 14.54 -16.86 -4.10
CA ALA A 129 14.19 -16.90 -2.68
C ALA A 129 13.42 -18.18 -2.31
N VAL A 130 12.46 -18.61 -3.14
CA VAL A 130 11.73 -19.88 -2.96
C VAL A 130 12.69 -21.07 -3.04
N TRP A 131 13.58 -21.10 -4.03
CA TRP A 131 14.60 -22.15 -4.17
C TRP A 131 15.54 -22.17 -2.96
N LEU A 132 16.03 -21.02 -2.49
CA LEU A 132 16.91 -20.91 -1.32
C LEU A 132 16.21 -21.40 -0.04
N LEU A 133 14.94 -20.99 0.18
CA LEU A 133 14.15 -21.41 1.33
C LEU A 133 13.79 -22.91 1.29
N LEU A 134 13.55 -23.49 0.10
CA LEU A 134 13.22 -24.90 -0.10
C LEU A 134 14.46 -25.79 -0.36
N SER A 135 15.65 -25.22 -0.51
CA SER A 135 16.92 -25.93 -0.73
C SER A 135 17.40 -26.74 0.49
N GLY A 136 16.65 -26.75 1.59
CA GLY A 136 16.94 -27.56 2.77
C GLY A 136 18.14 -27.08 3.60
N LYS A 137 18.73 -25.93 3.27
CA LYS A 137 19.89 -25.35 4.01
C LYS A 137 19.50 -24.40 5.14
N ILE A 138 18.29 -23.83 5.13
CA ILE A 138 17.82 -22.86 6.15
C ILE A 138 16.55 -23.36 6.87
N PHE A 139 15.63 -24.03 6.18
CA PHE A 139 14.44 -24.65 6.78
C PHE A 139 14.36 -26.13 6.39
N PRO A 140 13.95 -27.03 7.30
CA PRO A 140 13.67 -28.42 6.95
C PRO A 140 12.49 -28.49 5.98
N VAL A 141 12.59 -29.34 4.96
CA VAL A 141 11.53 -29.57 3.98
C VAL A 141 10.24 -29.98 4.71
N PRO A 142 9.09 -29.32 4.46
CA PRO A 142 7.82 -29.76 5.03
C PRO A 142 7.52 -31.15 4.47
N SER A 143 7.49 -32.16 5.35
CA SER A 143 6.95 -33.47 5.01
C SER A 143 5.45 -33.32 4.78
N LEU A 144 5.04 -33.37 3.50
CA LEU A 144 3.66 -33.58 3.12
C LEU A 144 3.32 -35.05 3.45
N SER A 145 3.00 -35.33 4.71
CA SER A 145 2.31 -36.56 5.14
C SER A 145 0.88 -36.22 5.51
#